data_AF-A0A3D5SG62-F1
#
_entry.id   AF-A0A3D5SG62-F1
#
_cell.length_a   1.000
_cell.length_b   1.000
_cell.length_c   1.000
_cell.angle_alpha   90.00
_cell.angle_beta   90.00
_cell.angle_gamma   90.00
#
_symmetry.space_group_name_H-M   'P 1'
#
loop_
_entity.id
_entity.type
_entity.pdbx_description
1 polymer ?
#
loop_
_entity_poly.entity_id
_entity_poly.type
_entity_poly.pdbx_seq_one_letter_code
_entity_poly.pdbx_strand_id
1 'polypeptide(L)' 'MVLFDIPERQKPARDALRSKLKRLGFFEFQKSIFVHPFSCKDEIEFLIEFFQIKSYVRYGLLERI' A
#
# COMPACT_ATOMS: atom_id res chain seq x y z
N MET A 1 0.21 8.40 -1.18
CA MET A 1 1.24 7.61 -0.48
C MET A 1 0.57 6.49 0.31
N VAL A 2 1.17 5.30 0.32
CA VAL A 2 0.73 4.11 1.04
C VAL A 2 1.91 3.60 1.86
N LEU A 3 1.74 3.51 3.17
CA LEU A 3 2.73 2.97 4.10
C LEU A 3 2.15 1.72 4.76
N PHE A 4 2.96 0.71 4.99
CA PHE A 4 2.49 -0.48 5.68
C PHE A 4 3.55 -1.16 6.56
N ASP A 5 3.09 -1.71 7.68
CA ASP A 5 3.90 -2.55 8.57
C ASP A 5 3.15 -3.85 8.88
N ILE A 6 3.26 -4.80 7.95
CA ILE A 6 2.51 -6.06 7.99
C ILE A 6 3.41 -7.16 8.59
N PRO A 7 2.97 -7.84 9.66
CA PRO A 7 3.79 -8.79 10.39
C PRO A 7 4.11 -10.03 9.55
N GLU A 8 5.18 -10.75 9.91
CA GLU A 8 5.70 -11.88 9.12
C GLU A 8 4.68 -13.04 8.98
N ARG A 9 3.82 -13.24 9.98
CA ARG A 9 2.69 -14.19 9.91
C ARG A 9 1.70 -13.90 8.76
N GLN A 10 1.73 -12.69 8.20
CA GLN A 10 0.93 -12.24 7.05
C GLN A 10 1.82 -11.89 5.84
N LYS A 11 3.02 -12.49 5.75
CA LYS A 11 3.94 -12.34 4.61
C LYS A 11 3.26 -12.50 3.25
N PRO A 12 2.37 -13.50 3.01
CA PRO A 12 1.67 -13.62 1.73
C PRO A 12 0.86 -12.38 1.37
N ALA A 13 0.11 -11.80 2.33
CA ALA A 13 -0.67 -10.59 2.11
C ALA A 13 0.22 -9.35 1.86
N ARG A 14 1.33 -9.23 2.59
CA ARG A 14 2.35 -8.18 2.37
C ARG A 14 2.92 -8.24 0.96
N ASP A 15 3.32 -9.43 0.52
CA ASP A 15 3.95 -9.62 -0.79
C ASP A 15 2.93 -9.44 -1.92
N ALA A 16 1.66 -9.86 -1.70
CA ALA A 16 0.56 -9.63 -2.62
C ALA A 16 0.21 -8.14 -2.78
N LEU A 17 0.10 -7.39 -1.66
CA LEU A 17 -0.11 -5.95 -1.68
C LEU A 17 1.03 -5.26 -2.43
N ARG A 18 2.28 -5.55 -2.08
CA ARG A 18 3.48 -4.99 -2.74
C ARG A 18 3.44 -5.23 -4.25
N SER A 19 3.18 -6.46 -4.66
CA SER A 19 3.11 -6.84 -6.08
C SER A 19 1.97 -6.11 -6.80
N LYS A 20 0.79 -5.98 -6.16
CA LYS A 20 -0.36 -5.29 -6.73
C LYS A 20 -0.09 -3.79 -6.89
N LEU A 21 0.50 -3.13 -5.89
CA LEU A 21 0.87 -1.71 -5.96
C LEU A 21 1.82 -1.45 -7.13
N LYS A 22 2.86 -2.28 -7.30
CA LYS A 22 3.78 -2.19 -8.45
C LYS A 22 3.05 -2.35 -9.79
N ARG A 23 2.14 -3.32 -9.91
CA ARG A 23 1.33 -3.51 -11.13
C ARG A 23 0.38 -2.36 -11.42
N LEU A 24 -0.06 -1.64 -10.39
CA LEU A 24 -0.91 -0.46 -10.50
C LEU A 24 -0.11 0.83 -10.79
N GLY A 25 1.21 0.74 -10.96
CA GLY A 25 2.05 1.90 -11.29
C GLY A 25 2.52 2.71 -10.08
N PHE A 26 2.31 2.22 -8.85
CA PHE A 26 2.91 2.87 -7.68
C PHE A 26 4.42 2.71 -7.70
N PHE A 27 5.12 3.80 -7.42
CA PHE A 27 6.56 3.82 -7.25
C PHE A 27 6.94 3.43 -5.81
N GLU A 28 7.92 2.54 -5.65
CA GLU A 28 8.46 2.17 -4.34
C GLU A 28 9.49 3.22 -3.91
N PHE A 29 9.07 4.15 -3.04
CA PHE A 29 9.93 5.21 -2.54
C PHE A 29 10.94 4.70 -1.49
N GLN A 30 10.46 3.81 -0.61
CA GLN A 30 11.26 3.07 0.37
C GLN A 30 10.63 1.69 0.58
N LYS A 31 11.35 0.78 1.25
CA LYS A 31 10.76 -0.47 1.75
C LYS A 31 9.44 -0.18 2.48
N SER A 32 8.36 -0.75 1.97
CA SER A 32 6.99 -0.61 2.49
C SER A 32 6.37 0.80 2.40
N ILE A 33 6.95 1.69 1.59
CA ILE A 33 6.40 3.01 1.30
C ILE A 33 6.27 3.17 -0.21
N PHE A 34 5.03 3.37 -0.65
CA PHE A 34 4.67 3.48 -2.06
C PHE A 34 3.99 4.83 -2.34
N VAL A 35 4.35 5.45 -3.45
CA VAL A 35 3.80 6.75 -3.88
C VAL A 35 3.22 6.65 -5.27
N HIS A 36 2.22 7.47 -5.52
CA HIS A 36 1.51 7.54 -6.81
C HIS A 36 1.03 8.98 -7.00
N PRO A 37 1.04 9.52 -8.23
CA PRO A 37 0.68 10.93 -8.48
C PRO A 37 -0.81 11.22 -8.27
N PHE A 38 -1.68 10.21 -8.31
CA PHE A 38 -3.13 10.36 -8.16
C PHE A 38 -3.62 9.94 -6.78
N SER A 39 -4.74 10.53 -6.34
CA SER A 39 -5.42 10.18 -5.09
C SER A 39 -6.16 8.84 -5.22
N CYS A 40 -5.46 7.74 -4.98
CA CYS A 40 -6.03 6.39 -5.10
C CYS A 40 -6.67 5.90 -3.79
N LYS A 41 -7.53 6.70 -3.14
CA LYS A 41 -8.06 6.32 -1.81
C LYS A 41 -8.91 5.05 -1.88
N ASP A 42 -9.88 5.04 -2.79
CA ASP A 42 -10.88 3.96 -2.89
C ASP A 42 -10.23 2.64 -3.33
N GLU A 43 -9.27 2.70 -4.25
CA GLU A 43 -8.51 1.52 -4.69
C GLU A 43 -7.68 0.94 -3.56
N ILE A 44 -7.07 1.79 -2.73
CA ILE A 44 -6.28 1.33 -1.58
C ILE A 44 -7.20 0.77 -0.50
N GLU A 45 -8.33 1.41 -0.20
CA GLU A 45 -9.32 0.88 0.75
C GLU A 45 -9.84 -0.49 0.30
N PHE A 46 -10.17 -0.66 -0.98
CA PHE A 46 -10.56 -1.94 -1.54
C PHE A 46 -9.48 -3.02 -1.36
N LEU A 47 -8.22 -2.70 -1.70
CA LEU A 47 -7.12 -3.67 -1.59
C LEU A 47 -6.83 -4.09 -0.16
N ILE A 48 -6.80 -3.16 0.80
CA ILE A 48 -6.46 -3.47 2.19
C ILE A 48 -7.58 -4.24 2.89
N GLU A 49 -8.82 -4.05 2.47
CA GLU A 49 -9.97 -4.84 2.92
C GLU A 49 -9.97 -6.23 2.30
N PHE A 50 -9.75 -6.34 0.98
CA PHE A 50 -9.62 -7.62 0.28
C PHE A 50 -8.54 -8.52 0.90
N PHE A 51 -7.37 -7.95 1.22
CA PHE A 51 -6.28 -8.68 1.85
C PHE A 51 -6.40 -8.80 3.39
N GLN A 52 -7.44 -8.24 4.00
CA GLN A 52 -7.67 -8.25 5.46
C GLN A 52 -6.51 -7.67 6.30
N ILE A 53 -5.84 -6.64 5.78
CA ILE A 53 -4.65 -6.01 6.37
C ILE A 53 -4.85 -4.54 6.73
N LYS A 54 -6.09 -4.04 6.73
CA LYS A 54 -6.44 -2.62 7.00
C LYS A 54 -5.74 -2.03 8.22
N SER A 55 -5.62 -2.78 9.32
CA SER A 55 -4.98 -2.31 10.56
C SER A 55 -3.49 -1.98 10.40
N TYR A 56 -2.82 -2.61 9.43
CA TYR A 56 -1.37 -2.50 9.16
C TYR A 56 -1.01 -1.48 8.07
N VAL A 57 -2.00 -0.88 7.41
CA VAL A 57 -1.79 0.02 6.28
C VAL A 57 -2.24 1.43 6.63
N ARG A 58 -1.51 2.43 6.14
CA ARG A 58 -1.84 3.85 6.22
C ARG A 58 -1.79 4.47 4.83
N TYR A 59 -2.77 5.30 4.55
CA TYR A 59 -2.88 6.08 3.32
C TYR A 59 -2.75 7.56 3.66
N GLY A 60 -2.08 8.32 2.80
CA GLY A 60 -2.00 9.77 2.92
C GLY A 60 -1.77 10.44 1.57
N LEU A 61 -2.32 11.65 1.42
CA LEU A 61 -1.94 12.55 0.34
C LEU A 61 -0.67 13.30 0.76
N LEU A 62 0.25 13.45 -0.18
CA LEU A 62 1.52 14.12 0.06
C LEU A 62 1.55 15.38 -0.81
N GLU A 63 1.71 16.55 -0.18
CA GLU A 63 1.78 17.83 -0.90
C GLU A 63 3.21 18.15 -1.37
N ARG A 64 4.21 17.75 -0.59
CA ARG A 64 5.65 17.98 -0.86
C ARG A 64 6.46 16.79 -0.33
N ILE A 65 7.57 16.49 -1.02
CA ILE A 65 8.58 15.51 -0.57
C ILE A 65 9.63 16.23 0.26
#